data_AF-A0A3B8UKH9-F1
#
_entry.id   AF-A0A3B8UKH9-F1
#
_cell.length_a   1.000
_cell.length_b   1.000
_cell.length_c   1.000
_cell.angle_alpha   90.00
_cell.angle_beta   90.00
_cell.angle_gamma   90.00
#
_symmetry.space_group_name_H-M   'P 1'
#
loop_
_entity.id
_entity.type
_entity.pdbx_description
1 polymer ?
#
loop_
_entity_poly.entity_id
_entity_poly.type
_entity_poly.pdbx_seq_one_letter_code
_entity_poly.pdbx_strand_id
1 'polypeptide(L)'
;TERAEQSLKAGCDVVLHCNGDLKQMAEVAKATKKLKGEAKRRAEAALNRIVRAPEPLDVAESRARLEAALTGRFDAAKGPDVGEAQA
;
A
#
# COMPACT_ATOMS: atom_id res chain seq x y z
N THR A 1 0.90 -1.76 17.29
CA THR A 1 -0.47 -1.59 16.77
C THR A 1 -0.75 -0.19 16.25
N GLU A 2 -0.28 0.85 16.93
CA GLU A 2 -0.58 2.26 16.70
C GLU A 2 -0.69 2.72 15.23
N ARG A 3 0.34 2.54 14.39
CA ARG A 3 0.29 2.99 12.98
C ARG A 3 -0.88 2.37 12.19
N ALA A 4 -1.21 1.11 12.47
CA ALA A 4 -2.35 0.45 11.82
C ALA A 4 -3.67 1.08 12.30
N GLU A 5 -3.80 1.37 13.59
CA GLU A 5 -4.99 2.02 14.16
C GLU A 5 -5.18 3.43 13.61
N GLN A 6 -4.11 4.22 13.55
CA GLN A 6 -4.15 5.58 13.01
C GLN A 6 -4.52 5.57 11.52
N SER A 7 -3.96 4.64 10.73
CA SER A 7 -4.31 4.48 9.31
C SER A 7 -5.79 4.18 9.11
N LEU A 8 -6.34 3.24 9.91
CA LEU A 8 -7.76 2.89 9.85
C LEU A 8 -8.65 4.05 10.31
N LYS A 9 -8.23 4.80 11.34
CA LYS A 9 -8.94 6.00 11.80
C LYS A 9 -8.94 7.12 10.75
N ALA A 10 -7.88 7.24 9.96
CA ALA A 10 -7.78 8.18 8.85
C ALA A 10 -8.68 7.81 7.65
N GLY A 11 -9.30 6.62 7.66
CA GLY A 11 -10.25 6.18 6.64
C GLY A 11 -9.68 5.16 5.65
N CYS A 12 -8.48 4.63 5.88
CA CYS A 12 -7.96 3.53 5.08
C CYS A 12 -8.81 2.27 5.27
N ASP A 13 -9.07 1.53 4.17
CA ASP A 13 -9.78 0.24 4.23
C ASP A 13 -8.86 -0.92 4.61
N VAL A 14 -7.59 -0.85 4.21
CA VAL A 14 -6.60 -1.93 4.32
C VAL A 14 -5.29 -1.35 4.85
N VAL A 15 -4.61 -2.11 5.71
CA VAL A 15 -3.25 -1.83 6.18
C VAL A 15 -2.30 -2.84 5.55
N LEU A 16 -1.18 -2.35 5.02
CA LEU A 16 -0.16 -3.17 4.38
C LEU A 16 1.09 -3.27 5.26
N HIS A 17 1.58 -4.48 5.45
CA HIS A 17 2.82 -4.77 6.16
C HIS A 17 3.70 -5.64 5.25
N CYS A 18 4.82 -5.07 4.77
CA CYS A 18 5.66 -5.67 3.72
C CYS A 18 7.03 -6.15 4.21
N ASN A 19 7.38 -5.92 5.48
CA ASN A 19 8.76 -6.12 5.95
C ASN A 19 9.06 -7.57 6.41
N GLY A 20 8.05 -8.46 6.43
CA GLY A 20 8.22 -9.89 6.70
C GLY A 20 8.43 -10.26 8.18
N ASP A 21 8.33 -9.32 9.11
CA ASP A 21 8.43 -9.62 10.54
C ASP A 21 7.10 -10.13 11.11
N LEU A 22 7.05 -11.42 11.47
CA LEU A 22 5.85 -12.08 12.00
C LEU A 22 5.33 -11.46 13.29
N LYS A 23 6.20 -10.96 14.18
CA LYS A 23 5.76 -10.30 15.42
C LYS A 23 5.01 -9.03 15.09
N GLN A 24 5.54 -8.25 14.16
CA GLN A 24 4.86 -7.05 13.69
C GLN A 24 3.58 -7.36 12.93
N MET A 25 3.54 -8.43 12.13
CA MET A 25 2.31 -8.88 11.46
C MET A 25 1.20 -9.21 12.48
N ALA A 26 1.53 -9.89 13.57
CA ALA A 26 0.57 -10.19 14.64
C ALA A 26 0.03 -8.91 15.29
N GLU A 27 0.89 -7.93 15.54
CA GLU A 27 0.48 -6.63 16.08
C GLU A 27 -0.39 -5.82 15.09
N VAL A 28 -0.09 -5.85 13.79
CA VAL A 28 -0.94 -5.24 12.77
C VAL A 28 -2.30 -5.95 12.71
N ALA A 29 -2.31 -7.28 12.73
CA ALA A 29 -3.54 -8.07 12.68
C ALA A 29 -4.46 -7.75 13.87
N LYS A 30 -3.92 -7.65 15.09
CA LYS A 30 -4.66 -7.25 16.31
C LYS A 30 -5.34 -5.89 16.19
N ALA A 31 -4.68 -4.94 15.52
CA ALA A 31 -5.21 -3.58 15.31
C ALA A 31 -6.28 -3.49 14.20
N THR A 32 -6.38 -4.51 13.35
CA THR A 32 -7.26 -4.51 12.18
C THR A 32 -8.61 -5.19 12.46
N LYS A 33 -9.60 -4.90 11.62
CA LYS A 33 -10.92 -5.54 11.66
C LYS A 33 -11.20 -6.19 10.31
N LYS A 34 -12.06 -7.21 10.31
CA LYS A 34 -12.58 -7.78 9.06
C LYS A 34 -13.31 -6.70 8.25
N LEU A 35 -13.09 -6.70 6.94
CA LEU A 35 -13.78 -5.80 6.02
C LEU A 35 -15.30 -6.01 6.09
N LYS A 36 -16.05 -4.92 6.11
CA LYS A 36 -17.52 -4.89 6.11
C LYS A 36 -18.05 -3.64 5.39
N GLY A 37 -19.30 -3.68 4.93
CA GLY A 37 -19.94 -2.54 4.26
C GLY A 37 -19.15 -2.04 3.06
N GLU A 38 -18.99 -0.71 2.95
CA GLU A 38 -18.29 -0.06 1.84
C GLU A 38 -16.84 -0.51 1.67
N ALA A 39 -16.11 -0.74 2.77
CA ALA A 39 -14.73 -1.21 2.72
C ALA A 39 -14.63 -2.58 2.02
N LYS A 40 -15.57 -3.49 2.33
CA LYS A 40 -15.67 -4.81 1.68
C LYS A 40 -16.02 -4.65 0.20
N ARG A 41 -17.02 -3.82 -0.14
CA ARG A 41 -17.44 -3.56 -1.51
C ARG A 41 -16.28 -3.01 -2.36
N ARG A 42 -15.49 -2.07 -1.81
CA ARG A 42 -14.30 -1.51 -2.47
C ARG A 42 -13.23 -2.58 -2.69
N ALA A 43 -12.96 -3.41 -1.69
CA ALA A 43 -11.99 -4.49 -1.81
C ALA A 43 -12.40 -5.54 -2.87
N GLU A 44 -13.67 -5.95 -2.89
CA GLU A 44 -14.19 -6.89 -3.90
C GLU A 44 -14.10 -6.30 -5.31
N ALA A 45 -14.47 -5.02 -5.49
CA ALA A 45 -14.32 -4.34 -6.77
C ALA A 45 -12.86 -4.27 -7.23
N ALA A 46 -11.91 -4.05 -6.31
CA ALA A 46 -10.49 -4.07 -6.62
C ALA A 46 -10.00 -5.48 -7.01
N LEU A 47 -10.41 -6.52 -6.28
CA LEU A 47 -10.07 -7.91 -6.60
C LEU A 47 -10.62 -8.33 -7.97
N ASN A 48 -11.81 -7.86 -8.35
CA ASN A 48 -12.40 -8.13 -9.66
C ASN A 48 -11.67 -7.46 -10.83
N ARG A 49 -10.78 -6.49 -10.56
CA ARG A 49 -9.91 -5.87 -11.58
C ARG A 49 -8.61 -6.62 -11.83
N ILE A 50 -8.33 -7.68 -11.05
CA ILE A 50 -7.11 -8.47 -11.24
C ILE A 50 -7.18 -9.20 -12.58
N VAL A 51 -6.33 -8.78 -13.52
CA VAL A 51 -6.11 -9.47 -14.78
C VAL A 51 -5.36 -10.78 -14.50
N ARG A 52 -5.98 -11.91 -14.84
CA ARG A 52 -5.42 -13.26 -14.56
C ARG A 52 -4.44 -13.73 -15.62
N ALA A 53 -4.55 -13.22 -16.84
CA ALA A 53 -3.62 -13.46 -17.93
C ALA A 53 -2.97 -12.11 -18.29
N PRO A 54 -1.84 -11.75 -17.63
CA PRO A 54 -1.18 -10.49 -17.92
C PRO A 54 -0.62 -10.51 -19.36
N GLU A 55 -0.61 -9.34 -19.99
CA GLU A 55 0.08 -9.16 -21.26
C GLU A 55 1.59 -9.41 -21.08
N PRO A 56 2.28 -9.94 -22.11
CA PRO A 56 3.73 -10.07 -22.07
C PRO A 56 4.40 -8.73 -21.78
N LEU A 57 5.33 -8.71 -20.82
CA LEU A 57 6.05 -7.51 -20.43
C LEU A 57 7.26 -7.27 -21.35
N ASP A 58 7.27 -6.15 -22.08
CA ASP A 58 8.50 -5.62 -22.66
C ASP A 58 9.30 -4.87 -21.59
N VAL A 59 10.39 -5.48 -21.14
CA VAL A 59 11.21 -4.94 -20.05
C VAL A 59 11.86 -3.60 -20.41
N ALA A 60 12.26 -3.41 -21.67
CA ALA A 60 12.95 -2.19 -22.09
C ALA A 60 11.98 -1.00 -22.15
N GLU A 61 10.83 -1.21 -22.78
CA GLU A 61 9.76 -0.21 -22.87
C GLU A 61 9.22 0.16 -21.48
N SER A 62 8.99 -0.84 -20.63
CA SER A 62 8.44 -0.63 -19.29
C SER A 62 9.41 0.14 -18.38
N ARG A 63 10.72 -0.08 -18.51
CA ARG A 63 11.75 0.71 -17.79
C ARG A 63 11.76 2.16 -18.24
N ALA A 64 11.72 2.40 -19.55
CA ALA A 64 11.69 3.76 -20.09
C ALA A 64 10.45 4.53 -19.63
N ARG A 65 9.28 3.88 -19.60
CA ARG A 65 8.03 4.47 -19.08
C ARG A 65 8.10 4.78 -17.60
N LEU A 66 8.67 3.88 -16.80
CA LEU A 66 8.88 4.12 -15.38
C LEU A 66 9.80 5.32 -15.15
N GLU A 67 10.95 5.37 -15.83
CA GLU A 67 11.89 6.48 -15.74
C GLU A 67 11.23 7.81 -16.14
N ALA A 68 10.48 7.84 -17.24
CA ALA A 68 9.72 9.01 -17.66
C ALA A 68 8.66 9.45 -16.62
N ALA A 69 7.96 8.51 -15.99
CA ALA A 69 6.99 8.82 -14.95
C ALA A 69 7.63 9.36 -13.66
N LEU A 70 8.83 8.87 -13.33
CA LEU A 70 9.58 9.24 -12.13
C LEU A 70 10.38 10.53 -12.30
N THR A 71 10.77 10.92 -13.51
CA THR A 71 11.56 12.14 -13.76
C THR A 71 10.74 13.44 -13.65
N GLY A 72 9.40 13.36 -13.59
CA GLY A 72 8.51 14.51 -13.75
C GLY A 72 8.01 15.24 -12.49
N ARG A 73 8.25 14.75 -11.26
CA ARG A 73 7.85 15.42 -9.99
C ARG A 73 8.35 14.66 -8.74
N PHE A 74 9.60 14.86 -8.35
CA PHE A 74 10.08 14.50 -7.00
C PHE A 74 10.73 15.67 -6.25
N ASP A 75 10.38 16.91 -6.57
CA ASP A 75 10.58 18.05 -5.64
C ASP A 75 9.57 18.00 -4.47
N ALA A 76 9.11 16.81 -4.09
CA ALA A 76 8.44 16.64 -2.81
C ALA A 76 9.50 16.99 -1.76
N ALA A 77 9.22 18.02 -0.95
CA ALA A 77 10.03 18.33 0.22
C ALA A 77 10.35 17.03 0.95
N LYS A 78 11.62 16.85 1.34
CA LYS A 78 12.08 15.67 2.07
C LYS A 78 11.08 15.41 3.19
N GLY A 79 10.35 14.29 3.10
CA GLY A 79 9.47 13.86 4.18
C GLY A 79 10.30 13.66 5.46
N PRO A 80 9.68 13.70 6.65
CA PRO A 80 10.38 13.40 7.89
C PRO A 80 11.12 12.07 7.76
N ASP A 81 12.27 11.95 8.44
CA ASP A 81 13.04 10.71 8.38
C ASP A 81 12.12 9.54 8.75
N VAL A 82 12.28 8.39 8.09
CA VAL A 82 11.38 7.24 8.28
C VAL A 82 11.37 6.78 9.75
N GLY A 83 12.44 7.08 10.50
CA GLY A 83 12.52 6.88 11.95
C GLY A 83 11.80 7.94 12.80
N GLU A 84 11.60 9.15 12.30
CA GLU A 84 10.89 10.25 12.98
C GLU A 84 9.38 10.20 12.78
N ALA A 85 8.91 9.59 11.67
CA ALA A 85 7.49 9.30 11.45
C ALA A 85 6.93 8.16 12.34
N GLN A 86 7.77 7.61 13.22
CA GLN A 86 7.47 6.46 14.09
C GLN A 86 7.60 6.78 15.59
N ALA A 87 7.82 8.04 15.96
CA ALA A 87 7.84 8.52 17.35
C ALA A 87 6.49 9.14 17.75
#